data_AF-A0A182KFI7-F1
#
_entry.id   AF-A0A182KFI7-F1
#
_cell.length_a   1.000
_cell.length_b   1.000
_cell.length_c   1.000
_cell.angle_alpha   90.00
_cell.angle_beta   90.00
_cell.angle_gamma   90.00
#
_symmetry.space_group_name_H-M   'P 1'
#
loop_
_entity.id
_entity.type
_entity.pdbx_description
1 polymer ?
#
loop_
_entity_poly.entity_id
_entity_poly.type
_entity_poly.pdbx_seq_one_letter_code
_entity_poly.pdbx_strand_id
1 'polypeptide(L)'
;MKLAISIGVAAAVRFLLMNSRYSQGIQNRVEVSTPINSWKRVEEGAYLYANGVNPYDGDVYHKNPLILHASRWLLDNVPSAIPSLFILLDLATGILLLLAARIFIREMYEKQRKEMESYAKDTEELHLVELDMHSVPMSVAFAYLFNPYTILNCVGQTTTVWSNFLLAAFFYGLSRRQR
;
A
#
# COMPACT_ATOMS: atom_id res chain seq x y z
N MET A 1 1.37 -20.36 -9.19
CA MET A 1 0.96 -21.01 -7.92
C MET A 1 1.53 -20.33 -6.68
N LYS A 2 2.85 -20.17 -6.54
CA LYS A 2 3.50 -19.56 -5.35
C LYS A 2 2.98 -18.15 -4.98
N LEU A 3 2.79 -17.27 -5.96
CA LEU A 3 2.30 -15.90 -5.73
C LEU A 3 0.88 -15.85 -5.14
N ALA A 4 -0.06 -16.61 -5.74
CA ALA A 4 -1.45 -16.62 -5.30
C ALA A 4 -1.58 -17.16 -3.86
N ILE A 5 -0.82 -18.21 -3.54
CA ILE A 5 -0.75 -18.74 -2.16
C ILE A 5 -0.21 -17.66 -1.21
N SER A 6 0.86 -16.96 -1.61
CA SER A 6 1.47 -15.92 -0.77
C SER A 6 0.52 -14.76 -0.51
N ILE A 7 -0.24 -14.32 -1.53
CA ILE A 7 -1.28 -13.30 -1.38
C ILE A 7 -2.39 -13.80 -0.45
N GLY A 8 -2.82 -15.06 -0.60
CA GLY A 8 -3.81 -15.68 0.28
C GLY A 8 -3.36 -15.73 1.73
N VAL A 9 -2.10 -16.10 2.00
CA VAL A 9 -1.51 -16.07 3.34
C VAL A 9 -1.43 -14.65 3.88
N ALA A 10 -0.97 -13.69 3.08
CA ALA A 10 -0.88 -12.28 3.45
C ALA A 10 -2.27 -11.70 3.82
N ALA A 11 -3.32 -12.09 3.08
CA ALA A 11 -4.70 -11.74 3.35
C ALA A 11 -5.19 -12.36 4.65
N ALA A 12 -4.95 -13.66 4.84
CA ALA A 12 -5.35 -14.40 6.04
C ALA A 12 -4.70 -13.81 7.30
N VAL A 13 -3.41 -13.49 7.26
CA VAL A 13 -2.70 -12.85 8.40
C VAL A 13 -3.37 -11.53 8.79
N ARG A 14 -3.63 -10.64 7.82
CA ARG A 14 -4.32 -9.36 8.07
C ARG A 14 -5.71 -9.57 8.61
N PHE A 15 -6.49 -10.46 7.99
CA PHE A 15 -7.85 -10.76 8.41
C PHE A 15 -7.90 -11.32 9.84
N LEU A 16 -7.07 -12.31 10.15
CA LEU A 16 -7.03 -12.91 11.48
C LEU A 16 -6.58 -11.91 12.56
N LEU A 17 -5.56 -11.09 12.28
CA LEU A 17 -5.11 -10.07 13.21
C LEU A 17 -6.16 -8.97 13.44
N MET A 18 -6.78 -8.49 12.36
CA MET A 18 -7.85 -7.48 12.40
C MET A 18 -9.06 -7.93 13.23
N ASN A 19 -9.40 -9.22 13.17
CA ASN A 19 -10.52 -9.81 13.92
C ASN A 19 -10.09 -10.40 15.28
N SER A 20 -8.83 -10.21 15.69
CA SER A 20 -8.32 -10.71 16.97
C SER A 20 -8.43 -9.65 18.07
N ARG A 21 -8.28 -10.08 19.33
CA ARG A 21 -8.15 -9.20 20.50
C ARG A 21 -7.00 -8.18 20.42
N TYR A 22 -6.01 -8.41 19.54
CA TYR A 22 -4.86 -7.53 19.38
C TYR A 22 -5.15 -6.30 18.53
N SER A 23 -6.23 -6.33 17.72
CA SER A 23 -6.58 -5.26 16.79
C SER A 23 -6.68 -3.89 17.48
N GLN A 24 -7.47 -3.81 18.56
CA GLN A 24 -7.61 -2.58 19.34
C GLN A 24 -6.28 -2.15 20.00
N GLY A 25 -5.46 -3.11 20.44
CA GLY A 25 -4.13 -2.84 20.97
C GLY A 25 -3.24 -2.16 19.93
N ILE A 26 -3.22 -2.68 18.69
CA ILE A 26 -2.45 -2.15 17.57
C ILE A 26 -2.95 -0.76 17.18
N GLN A 27 -4.26 -0.55 17.10
CA GLN A 27 -4.87 0.76 16.78
C GLN A 27 -4.56 1.85 17.81
N ASN A 28 -4.22 1.47 19.05
CA ASN A 28 -3.89 2.40 20.13
C ASN A 28 -2.37 2.64 20.29
N ARG A 29 -1.53 1.97 19.48
CA ARG A 29 -0.07 2.19 19.50
C ARG A 29 0.29 3.39 18.64
N VAL A 30 1.00 4.34 19.25
CA VAL A 30 1.42 5.59 18.59
C VAL A 30 2.43 5.33 17.47
N GLU A 31 3.16 4.22 17.53
CA GLU A 31 4.10 3.79 16.51
C GLU A 31 3.40 3.36 15.21
N VAL A 32 2.10 3.06 15.27
CA VAL A 32 1.29 2.62 14.12
C VAL A 32 0.26 3.70 13.80
N SER A 33 -0.56 4.06 14.79
CA SER A 33 -1.69 4.97 14.68
C SER A 33 -1.36 6.29 15.39
N THR A 34 -0.94 7.26 14.60
CA THR A 34 -0.59 8.62 15.01
C THR A 34 -1.79 9.57 14.84
N PRO A 35 -1.75 10.77 15.45
CA PRO A 35 -2.76 11.79 15.20
C PRO A 35 -2.96 12.13 13.71
N ILE A 36 -1.93 11.99 12.88
CA ILE A 36 -1.99 12.40 11.48
C ILE A 36 -2.48 11.28 10.56
N ASN A 37 -2.38 10.00 10.97
CA ASN A 37 -2.71 8.86 10.11
C ASN A 37 -3.85 7.94 10.61
N SER A 38 -4.32 8.09 11.84
CA SER A 38 -5.34 7.20 12.42
C SER A 38 -6.73 7.33 11.78
N TRP A 39 -7.46 6.20 11.66
CA TRP A 39 -8.87 6.23 11.21
C TRP A 39 -9.80 6.94 12.20
N LYS A 40 -9.52 6.87 13.51
CA LYS A 40 -10.31 7.57 14.53
C LYS A 40 -10.41 9.07 14.28
N ARG A 41 -9.31 9.69 13.83
CA ARG A 41 -9.32 11.11 13.45
C ARG A 41 -10.12 11.37 12.18
N VAL A 42 -10.18 10.39 11.27
CA VAL A 42 -11.04 10.47 10.09
C VAL A 42 -12.52 10.39 10.46
N GLU A 43 -12.88 9.50 11.40
CA GLU A 43 -14.24 9.40 11.94
C GLU A 43 -14.65 10.69 12.66
N GLU A 44 -13.76 11.22 13.51
CA GLU A 44 -13.99 12.48 14.22
C GLU A 44 -14.16 13.66 13.27
N GLY A 45 -13.27 13.79 12.26
CA GLY A 45 -13.38 14.84 11.24
C GLY A 45 -14.67 14.73 10.41
N ALA A 46 -15.08 13.53 10.03
CA ALA A 46 -16.33 13.29 9.32
C ALA A 46 -17.55 13.64 10.19
N TYR A 47 -17.50 13.30 11.48
CA TYR A 47 -18.54 13.62 12.45
C TYR A 47 -18.70 15.14 12.66
N LEU A 48 -17.59 15.86 12.86
CA LEU A 48 -17.61 17.33 12.97
C LEU A 48 -18.22 17.97 11.73
N TYR A 49 -17.76 17.54 10.55
CA TYR A 49 -18.26 18.03 9.27
C TYR A 49 -19.76 17.77 9.08
N ALA A 50 -20.25 16.61 9.52
CA ALA A 50 -21.68 16.27 9.47
C ALA A 50 -22.55 17.17 10.36
N ASN A 51 -21.98 17.73 11.43
CA ASN A 51 -22.67 18.61 12.39
C ASN A 51 -22.45 20.11 12.11
N GLY A 52 -21.94 20.47 10.92
CA GLY A 52 -21.71 21.86 10.54
C GLY A 52 -20.52 22.52 11.23
N VAL A 53 -19.67 21.74 11.91
CA VAL A 53 -18.43 22.22 12.52
C VAL A 53 -17.29 22.01 11.51
N ASN A 54 -16.47 23.03 11.31
CA ASN A 54 -15.30 22.92 10.44
C ASN A 54 -14.26 21.97 11.07
N PRO A 55 -13.97 20.79 10.47
CA PRO A 55 -13.05 19.82 11.06
C PRO A 55 -11.58 20.27 11.03
N TYR A 56 -11.27 21.32 10.27
CA TYR A 56 -9.92 21.90 10.19
C TYR A 56 -9.68 22.96 11.29
N ASP A 57 -10.75 23.44 11.94
CA ASP A 57 -10.63 24.35 13.07
C ASP A 57 -10.31 23.53 14.33
N GLY A 58 -9.09 23.68 14.85
CA GLY A 58 -8.66 23.03 16.09
C GLY A 58 -7.74 21.82 15.95
N ASP A 59 -7.05 21.67 14.81
CA ASP A 59 -5.98 20.67 14.60
C ASP A 59 -6.44 19.20 14.76
N VAL A 60 -7.74 18.94 14.60
CA VAL A 60 -8.34 17.61 14.73
C VAL A 60 -8.16 16.77 13.45
N TYR A 61 -8.21 17.41 12.29
CA TYR A 61 -8.20 16.73 11.00
C TYR A 61 -7.17 17.33 10.02
N HIS A 62 -6.24 16.50 9.54
CA HIS A 62 -5.11 16.92 8.69
C HIS A 62 -5.15 16.39 7.25
N LYS A 63 -6.22 15.70 6.85
CA LYS A 63 -6.31 15.16 5.48
C LYS A 63 -6.97 16.16 4.54
N ASN A 64 -6.79 15.99 3.23
CA ASN A 64 -7.39 16.90 2.27
C ASN A 64 -8.94 16.79 2.25
N PRO A 65 -9.65 17.82 1.75
CA PRO A 65 -11.11 17.79 1.68
C PRO A 65 -11.69 16.66 0.83
N LEU A 66 -10.97 16.21 -0.21
CA LEU A 66 -11.43 15.09 -1.05
C LEU A 66 -11.51 13.79 -0.24
N ILE A 67 -10.49 13.51 0.57
CA ILE A 67 -10.46 12.35 1.47
C ILE A 67 -11.59 12.48 2.51
N LEU A 68 -11.84 13.67 3.04
CA LEU A 68 -12.94 13.90 4.01
C LEU A 68 -14.31 13.54 3.43
N HIS A 69 -14.61 14.01 2.21
CA HIS A 69 -15.88 13.71 1.55
C HIS A 69 -16.01 12.22 1.22
N ALA A 70 -14.93 11.61 0.72
CA ALA A 70 -14.91 10.18 0.40
C ALA A 70 -15.06 9.32 1.67
N SER A 71 -14.34 9.63 2.75
CA SER A 71 -14.40 8.88 4.00
C SER A 71 -15.74 9.05 4.70
N ARG A 72 -16.33 10.26 4.68
CA ARG A 72 -17.69 10.48 5.16
C ARG A 72 -18.69 9.63 4.39
N TRP A 73 -18.64 9.64 3.06
CA TRP A 73 -19.54 8.80 2.25
C TRP A 73 -19.40 7.32 2.61
N LEU A 74 -18.17 6.83 2.83
CA LEU A 74 -17.94 5.44 3.25
C LEU A 74 -18.50 5.13 4.64
N LEU A 75 -18.31 6.04 5.59
CA LEU A 75 -18.84 5.91 6.96
C LEU A 75 -20.37 5.88 6.96
N ASP A 76 -21.00 6.72 6.13
CA ASP A 76 -22.46 6.83 6.05
C ASP A 76 -23.11 5.64 5.31
N ASN A 77 -22.45 5.08 4.30
CA ASN A 77 -23.07 4.09 3.40
C ASN A 77 -22.61 2.65 3.64
N VAL A 78 -21.35 2.43 4.02
CA VAL A 78 -20.75 1.08 4.10
C VAL A 78 -19.80 0.89 5.31
N PRO A 79 -20.18 1.29 6.54
CA PRO A 79 -19.28 1.27 7.69
C PRO A 79 -18.76 -0.14 8.03
N SER A 80 -19.57 -1.17 7.87
CA SER A 80 -19.20 -2.57 8.13
C SER A 80 -18.16 -3.12 7.14
N ALA A 81 -18.04 -2.52 5.95
CA ALA A 81 -17.08 -2.94 4.93
C ALA A 81 -15.70 -2.29 5.09
N ILE A 82 -15.56 -1.27 5.95
CA ILE A 82 -14.31 -0.50 6.12
C ILE A 82 -13.11 -1.42 6.45
N PRO A 83 -13.16 -2.34 7.41
CA PRO A 83 -12.00 -3.20 7.71
C PRO A 83 -11.57 -4.05 6.50
N SER A 84 -12.55 -4.58 5.76
CA SER A 84 -12.31 -5.34 4.53
C SER A 84 -11.70 -4.48 3.42
N LEU A 85 -12.11 -3.22 3.31
CA LEU A 85 -11.54 -2.25 2.37
C LEU A 85 -10.05 -2.00 2.67
N PHE A 86 -9.66 -1.87 3.93
CA PHE A 86 -8.24 -1.72 4.31
C PHE A 86 -7.40 -2.93 3.88
N ILE A 87 -7.92 -4.16 4.09
CA ILE A 87 -7.23 -5.38 3.66
C ILE A 87 -7.12 -5.42 2.13
N LEU A 88 -8.21 -5.10 1.43
CA LEU A 88 -8.24 -5.10 -0.04
C LEU A 88 -7.27 -4.10 -0.63
N LEU A 89 -7.25 -2.86 -0.15
CA LEU A 89 -6.33 -1.82 -0.63
C LEU A 89 -4.87 -2.19 -0.34
N ASP A 90 -4.58 -2.76 0.83
CA ASP A 90 -3.20 -3.16 1.16
C ASP A 90 -2.70 -4.32 0.28
N LEU A 91 -3.54 -5.32 0.01
CA LEU A 91 -3.20 -6.40 -0.93
C LEU A 91 -3.07 -5.88 -2.37
N ALA A 92 -3.98 -5.00 -2.79
CA ALA A 92 -3.91 -4.36 -4.10
C ALA A 92 -2.62 -3.55 -4.26
N THR A 93 -2.14 -2.90 -3.20
CA THR A 93 -0.84 -2.20 -3.20
C THR A 93 0.30 -3.15 -3.54
N GLY A 94 0.40 -4.29 -2.87
CA GLY A 94 1.42 -5.30 -3.16
C GLY A 94 1.35 -5.84 -4.59
N ILE A 95 0.14 -6.03 -5.13
CA ILE A 95 -0.09 -6.45 -6.52
C ILE A 95 0.37 -5.36 -7.50
N LEU A 96 0.01 -4.10 -7.26
CA LEU A 96 0.40 -2.98 -8.12
C LEU A 96 1.92 -2.79 -8.16
N LEU A 97 2.59 -2.90 -7.00
CA LEU A 97 4.05 -2.86 -6.93
C LEU A 97 4.71 -4.01 -7.69
N LEU A 98 4.17 -5.23 -7.60
CA LEU A 98 4.63 -6.37 -8.40
C LEU A 98 4.49 -6.09 -9.89
N LEU A 99 3.34 -5.57 -10.33
CA LEU A 99 3.10 -5.28 -11.73
C LEU A 99 4.00 -4.17 -12.26
N ALA A 100 4.22 -3.11 -11.46
CA ALA A 100 5.14 -2.03 -11.78
C ALA A 100 6.58 -2.56 -11.91
N ALA A 101 7.03 -3.36 -10.94
CA ALA A 101 8.36 -3.96 -10.95
C ALA A 101 8.58 -4.89 -12.15
N ARG A 102 7.56 -5.65 -12.58
CA ARG A 102 7.64 -6.49 -13.79
C ARG A 102 7.89 -5.69 -15.06
N ILE A 103 7.23 -4.54 -15.20
CA ILE A 103 7.41 -3.69 -16.38
C ILE A 103 8.81 -3.08 -16.33
N PHE A 104 9.16 -2.50 -15.19
CA PHE A 104 10.44 -1.82 -15.00
C PHE A 104 11.65 -2.73 -15.22
N ILE A 105 11.66 -3.93 -14.62
CA ILE A 105 12.81 -4.86 -14.77
C ILE A 105 12.98 -5.34 -16.20
N ARG A 106 11.86 -5.51 -16.93
CA ARG A 106 11.89 -5.91 -18.34
C ARG A 106 12.48 -4.80 -19.21
N GLU A 107 12.06 -3.57 -19.01
CA GLU A 107 12.63 -2.41 -19.71
C GLU A 107 14.11 -2.25 -19.43
N MET A 108 14.53 -2.42 -18.17
CA MET A 108 15.95 -2.39 -17.80
C MET A 108 16.74 -3.51 -18.46
N TYR A 109 16.22 -4.74 -18.48
CA TYR A 109 16.86 -5.87 -19.14
C TYR A 109 17.00 -5.66 -20.66
N GLU A 110 15.95 -5.17 -21.33
CA GLU A 110 15.99 -4.86 -22.76
C GLU A 110 16.97 -3.71 -23.08
N LYS A 111 17.05 -2.70 -22.21
CA LYS A 111 18.01 -1.60 -22.35
C LYS A 111 19.45 -2.09 -22.16
N GLN A 112 19.71 -2.90 -21.14
CA GLN A 112 21.01 -3.52 -20.89
C GLN A 112 21.49 -4.32 -22.11
N ARG A 113 20.61 -5.11 -22.72
CA ARG A 113 20.95 -5.88 -23.93
C ARG A 113 21.34 -5.00 -25.13
N LYS A 114 20.73 -3.82 -25.28
CA LYS A 114 21.04 -2.88 -26.37
C LYS A 114 22.35 -2.13 -26.14
N GLU A 115 22.66 -1.83 -24.88
CA GLU A 115 23.81 -1.01 -24.49
C GLU A 115 25.03 -1.84 -24.05
N MET A 116 24.95 -3.18 -24.17
CA MET A 116 25.95 -4.12 -23.65
C MET A 116 27.38 -3.82 -24.13
N GLU A 117 27.54 -3.37 -25.38
CA GLU A 117 28.85 -3.04 -25.96
C GLU A 117 29.53 -1.81 -25.32
N SER A 118 28.75 -0.96 -24.65
CA SER A 118 29.24 0.24 -23.96
C SER A 118 29.68 0.00 -22.52
N TYR A 119 29.48 -1.22 -22.00
CA TYR A 119 29.74 -1.53 -20.60
C TYR A 119 31.23 -1.79 -20.37
N ALA A 120 31.71 -1.44 -19.17
CA ALA A 120 33.09 -1.72 -18.78
C ALA A 120 33.32 -3.24 -18.68
N LYS A 121 34.55 -3.67 -18.97
CA LYS A 121 34.99 -5.06 -18.76
C LYS A 121 34.89 -5.43 -17.27
N ASP A 122 34.67 -6.71 -16.98
CA ASP A 122 34.58 -7.26 -15.62
C ASP A 122 33.35 -6.77 -14.83
N THR A 123 32.23 -6.51 -15.51
CA THR A 123 30.95 -6.07 -14.90
C THR A 123 29.84 -7.12 -14.97
N GLU A 124 30.14 -8.33 -15.42
CA GLU A 124 29.17 -9.39 -15.72
C GLU A 124 28.33 -9.80 -14.50
N GLU A 125 28.89 -9.70 -13.28
CA GLU A 125 28.18 -9.99 -12.03
C GLU A 125 27.07 -8.97 -11.71
N LEU A 126 27.15 -7.75 -12.27
CA LEU A 126 26.16 -6.69 -12.08
C LEU A 126 25.04 -6.73 -13.13
N HIS A 127 25.17 -7.60 -14.13
CA HIS A 127 24.22 -7.66 -15.24
C HIS A 127 22.96 -8.39 -14.80
N LEU A 128 21.81 -7.82 -15.18
CA LEU A 128 20.52 -8.49 -15.02
C LEU A 128 20.51 -9.80 -15.81
N VAL A 129 20.09 -10.88 -15.15
CA VAL A 129 19.87 -12.18 -15.79
C VAL A 129 18.38 -12.40 -16.03
N GLU A 130 18.04 -13.35 -16.91
CA GLU A 130 16.64 -13.66 -17.25
C GLU A 130 15.80 -14.06 -16.02
N LEU A 131 16.43 -14.72 -15.03
CA LEU A 131 15.78 -15.06 -13.76
C LEU A 131 15.28 -13.82 -13.00
N ASP A 132 15.96 -12.68 -13.12
CA ASP A 132 15.63 -11.44 -12.41
C ASP A 132 14.31 -10.83 -12.85
N MET A 133 13.92 -11.07 -14.11
CA MET A 133 12.61 -10.66 -14.61
C MET A 133 11.44 -11.28 -13.82
N HIS A 134 11.70 -12.39 -13.12
CA HIS A 134 10.74 -13.05 -12.24
C HIS A 134 11.07 -12.89 -10.76
N SER A 135 12.34 -13.00 -10.37
CA SER A 135 12.76 -12.96 -8.96
C SER A 135 12.53 -11.56 -8.35
N VAL A 136 12.91 -10.49 -9.06
CA VAL A 136 12.85 -9.11 -8.54
C VAL A 136 11.41 -8.68 -8.27
N PRO A 137 10.44 -8.81 -9.21
CA PRO A 137 9.07 -8.42 -8.93
C PRO A 137 8.39 -9.25 -7.82
N MET A 138 8.78 -10.52 -7.70
CA MET A 138 8.32 -11.38 -6.61
C MET A 138 8.87 -10.93 -5.26
N SER A 139 10.16 -10.60 -5.19
CA SER A 139 10.81 -10.06 -4.00
C SER A 139 10.19 -8.73 -3.57
N VAL A 140 9.89 -7.82 -4.51
CA VAL A 140 9.17 -6.56 -4.23
C VAL A 140 7.80 -6.83 -3.60
N ALA A 141 7.04 -7.77 -4.17
CA ALA A 141 5.72 -8.12 -3.65
C ALA A 141 5.81 -8.72 -2.24
N PHE A 142 6.74 -9.64 -2.01
CA PHE A 142 6.94 -10.27 -0.71
C PHE A 142 7.44 -9.28 0.34
N ALA A 143 8.37 -8.41 -0.05
CA ALA A 143 8.88 -7.35 0.81
C ALA A 143 7.74 -6.42 1.26
N TYR A 144 6.75 -6.11 0.41
CA TYR A 144 5.60 -5.33 0.85
C TYR A 144 4.58 -6.14 1.66
N LEU A 145 4.15 -7.30 1.14
CA LEU A 145 3.03 -8.08 1.71
C LEU A 145 3.34 -8.66 3.09
N PHE A 146 4.61 -8.99 3.35
CA PHE A 146 5.06 -9.59 4.61
C PHE A 146 5.87 -8.63 5.49
N ASN A 147 5.93 -7.34 5.15
CA ASN A 147 6.50 -6.35 6.04
C ASN A 147 5.63 -6.22 7.30
N PRO A 148 6.18 -6.44 8.51
CA PRO A 148 5.41 -6.33 9.75
C PRO A 148 4.74 -4.96 9.90
N TYR A 149 5.41 -3.89 9.49
CA TYR A 149 4.89 -2.53 9.58
C TYR A 149 3.73 -2.27 8.61
N THR A 150 3.75 -2.83 7.39
CA THR A 150 2.60 -2.70 6.46
C THR A 150 1.38 -3.46 6.98
N ILE A 151 1.61 -4.67 7.54
CA ILE A 151 0.56 -5.47 8.20
C ILE A 151 -0.03 -4.69 9.38
N LEU A 152 0.81 -4.10 10.23
CA LEU A 152 0.35 -3.30 11.38
C LEU A 152 -0.40 -2.05 10.93
N ASN A 153 0.05 -1.33 9.89
CA ASN A 153 -0.69 -0.19 9.35
C ASN A 153 -2.07 -0.59 8.79
N CYS A 154 -2.19 -1.78 8.20
CA CYS A 154 -3.45 -2.34 7.74
C CYS A 154 -4.39 -2.66 8.92
N VAL A 155 -3.91 -3.44 9.90
CA VAL A 155 -4.67 -3.82 11.10
C VAL A 155 -5.02 -2.62 11.99
N GLY A 156 -4.11 -1.64 12.06
CA GLY A 156 -4.30 -0.36 12.74
C GLY A 156 -5.27 0.58 12.02
N GLN A 157 -5.81 0.19 10.86
CA GLN A 157 -6.67 0.99 10.00
C GLN A 157 -6.08 2.39 9.76
N THR A 158 -4.82 2.46 9.39
CA THR A 158 -4.17 3.76 9.18
C THR A 158 -4.38 4.24 7.74
N THR A 159 -4.64 5.53 7.57
CA THR A 159 -4.69 6.18 6.25
C THR A 159 -3.41 6.01 5.43
N THR A 160 -2.30 5.59 6.04
CA THR A 160 -1.08 5.13 5.35
C THR A 160 -1.39 4.09 4.28
N VAL A 161 -2.32 3.17 4.52
CA VAL A 161 -2.72 2.13 3.54
C VAL A 161 -3.25 2.75 2.25
N TRP A 162 -4.03 3.84 2.39
CA TRP A 162 -4.60 4.56 1.26
C TRP A 162 -3.52 5.30 0.49
N SER A 163 -2.62 5.97 1.20
CA SER A 163 -1.47 6.66 0.60
C SER A 163 -0.56 5.69 -0.15
N ASN A 164 -0.26 4.53 0.44
CA ASN A 164 0.55 3.49 -0.20
C ASN A 164 -0.13 2.94 -1.47
N PHE A 165 -1.43 2.68 -1.41
CA PHE A 165 -2.20 2.23 -2.56
C PHE A 165 -2.15 3.24 -3.71
N LEU A 166 -2.43 4.51 -3.41
CA LEU A 166 -2.39 5.58 -4.41
C LEU A 166 -1.00 5.77 -5.01
N LEU A 167 0.05 5.67 -4.20
CA LEU A 167 1.43 5.74 -4.66
C LEU A 167 1.82 4.55 -5.54
N ALA A 168 1.43 3.33 -5.16
CA ALA A 168 1.66 2.14 -5.98
C ALA A 168 0.89 2.19 -7.30
N ALA A 169 -0.34 2.70 -7.29
CA ALA A 169 -1.13 2.94 -8.50
C ALA A 169 -0.45 3.96 -9.41
N PHE A 170 0.11 5.03 -8.84
CA PHE A 170 0.89 6.03 -9.56
C PHE A 170 2.15 5.41 -10.20
N PHE A 171 2.95 4.65 -9.44
CA PHE A 171 4.13 3.97 -9.97
C PHE A 171 3.79 2.97 -11.08
N TYR A 172 2.69 2.22 -10.91
CA TYR A 172 2.22 1.33 -11.95
C TYR A 172 1.81 2.10 -13.23
N GLY A 173 1.06 3.19 -13.08
CA GLY A 173 0.70 4.07 -14.20
C GLY A 173 1.92 4.65 -14.90
N LEU A 174 2.92 5.09 -14.13
CA LEU A 174 4.18 5.61 -14.66
C LEU A 174 4.97 4.54 -15.42
N SER A 175 5.05 3.32 -14.88
CA SER A 175 5.77 2.20 -15.51
C SER A 175 5.20 1.80 -16.86
N ARG A 176 3.91 2.05 -17.10
CA ARG A 176 3.26 1.74 -18.40
C ARG A 176 3.53 2.76 -19.49
N ARG A 177 4.08 3.93 -19.15
CA ARG A 177 4.31 5.00 -20.11
C ARG A 177 5.56 4.67 -20.92
N GLN A 178 5.36 4.08 -22.11
CA GLN A 178 6.42 3.81 -23.07
C GLN A 178 7.28 5.07 -23.28
N ARG A 179 8.58 4.94 -23.04
CA ARG A 179 9.61 5.91 -23.43
C ARG A 179 10.26 5.47 -24.73
#